data_AF-A0A6H1ZTV1-F1
#
_entry.id   AF-A0A6H1ZTV1-F1
#
_cell.length_a   1.000
_cell.length_b   1.000
_cell.length_c   1.000
_cell.angle_alpha   90.00
_cell.angle_beta   90.00
_cell.angle_gamma   90.00
#
_symmetry.space_group_name_H-M   'P 1'
#
loop_
_entity.id
_entity.type
_entity.pdbx_description
1 polymer ?
#
loop_
_entity_poly.entity_id
_entity_poly.type
_entity_poly.pdbx_seq_one_letter_code
_entity_poly.pdbx_strand_id
1 'polypeptide(L)'
;MAILVNGRQLEVGMAIRDEKHPMHQYALEYTQGLAELKEKFGKKIKFIRPGWPKTNIGSDSKGNEARLKEPTPPAMFPLERAFPHPVRGEEIWSCCLNMPKLLPNGLWSIGNKKSIKIEEFIIVDIDKQPDLAYYLAYIAHFERGGRLRVDDPKAEIRERAEKERQLVERKTAIWQMLTDENVLRKMAAAYGVPNSGTKEPDQLRFDLEAQLETNDKKRKNDLTIKGTREFLEEMKVTDSIRLRAFIKGLEDDKKLFYKPDGRYRLGDKVLMQVPQSEINKRFEYICGYYAIPNNIDKLRELMVDVMDKATLDGLTDNRDITWLAKIMDINTAFKEKSELRSKVYEAFNLAL
;
A
#
# COMPACT_ATOMS: atom_id res chain seq x y z
N MET A 1 -3.87 24.88 32.11
CA MET A 1 -4.21 24.59 30.70
C MET A 1 -5.46 23.72 30.72
N ALA A 2 -6.22 23.74 29.64
CA ALA A 2 -7.43 22.94 29.53
C ALA A 2 -7.63 22.54 28.07
N ILE A 3 -8.13 21.33 27.85
CA ILE A 3 -8.71 20.93 26.56
C ILE A 3 -10.21 21.23 26.57
N LEU A 4 -10.69 21.77 25.46
CA LEU A 4 -12.10 21.97 25.18
C LEU A 4 -12.53 21.05 24.04
N VAL A 5 -13.72 20.47 24.15
CA VAL A 5 -14.38 19.72 23.07
C VAL A 5 -15.76 20.34 22.86
N ASN A 6 -16.05 20.78 21.63
CA ASN A 6 -17.28 21.48 21.26
C ASN A 6 -17.63 22.65 22.21
N GLY A 7 -16.61 23.41 22.62
CA GLY A 7 -16.76 24.54 23.54
C GLY A 7 -17.05 24.15 25.00
N ARG A 8 -16.90 22.89 25.38
CA ARG A 8 -17.04 22.42 26.78
C ARG A 8 -15.69 21.95 27.32
N GLN A 9 -15.41 22.27 28.57
CA GLN A 9 -14.15 21.87 29.20
C GLN A 9 -14.13 20.35 29.46
N LEU A 10 -13.01 19.71 29.13
CA LEU A 10 -12.80 18.29 29.40
C LEU A 10 -12.37 18.10 30.87
N GLU A 11 -13.35 17.80 31.73
CA GLU A 11 -13.13 17.52 33.15
C GLU A 11 -12.73 16.06 33.38
N VAL A 12 -11.52 15.70 32.95
CA VAL A 12 -11.02 14.31 32.88
C VAL A 12 -11.29 13.51 34.16
N GLY A 13 -11.02 14.09 35.33
CA GLY A 13 -11.16 13.39 36.62
C GLY A 13 -12.61 13.02 36.99
N MET A 14 -13.59 13.85 36.61
CA MET A 14 -15.02 13.57 36.84
C MET A 14 -15.57 12.70 35.72
N ALA A 15 -15.23 13.02 34.47
CA ALA A 15 -15.73 12.34 33.29
C ALA A 15 -15.33 10.86 33.22
N ILE A 16 -14.14 10.47 33.70
CA ILE A 16 -13.72 9.05 33.69
C ILE A 16 -14.50 8.20 34.69
N ARG A 17 -14.93 8.79 35.81
CA ARG A 17 -15.57 8.06 36.91
C ARG A 17 -17.07 7.84 36.69
N ASP A 18 -17.68 8.62 35.81
CA ASP A 18 -19.10 8.54 35.49
C ASP A 18 -19.30 8.21 34.01
N GLU A 19 -19.72 6.97 33.72
CA GLU A 19 -20.00 6.49 32.37
C GLU A 19 -21.12 7.26 31.67
N LYS A 20 -22.04 7.87 32.43
CA LYS A 20 -23.12 8.70 31.89
C LYS A 20 -22.69 10.13 31.61
N HIS A 21 -21.47 10.51 32.00
CA HIS A 21 -20.97 11.85 31.76
C HIS A 21 -20.86 12.10 30.25
N PRO A 22 -21.35 13.24 29.72
CA PRO A 22 -21.32 13.53 28.29
C PRO A 22 -19.89 13.60 27.71
N MET A 23 -18.89 13.78 28.59
CA MET A 23 -17.46 13.77 28.21
C MET A 23 -16.71 12.46 28.51
N HIS A 24 -17.39 11.39 28.94
CA HIS A 24 -16.74 10.15 29.37
C HIS A 24 -15.80 9.55 28.32
N GLN A 25 -16.31 9.37 27.09
CA GLN A 25 -15.54 8.79 25.99
C GLN A 25 -14.32 9.64 25.61
N TYR A 26 -14.46 10.97 25.59
CA TYR A 26 -13.34 11.88 25.34
C TYR A 26 -12.26 11.78 26.41
N ALA A 27 -12.66 11.59 27.67
CA ALA A 27 -11.73 11.49 28.78
C ALA A 27 -10.98 10.14 28.77
N LEU A 28 -11.64 9.06 28.34
CA LEU A 28 -10.97 7.76 28.09
C LEU A 28 -9.95 7.88 26.95
N GLU A 29 -10.34 8.44 25.81
CA GLU A 29 -9.43 8.64 24.67
C GLU A 29 -8.24 9.53 25.04
N TYR A 30 -8.50 10.61 25.78
CA TYR A 30 -7.46 11.52 26.26
C TYR A 30 -6.46 10.81 27.18
N THR A 31 -6.94 10.02 28.13
CA THR A 31 -6.06 9.32 29.08
C THR A 31 -5.29 8.17 28.45
N GLN A 32 -5.93 7.41 27.56
CA GLN A 32 -5.26 6.37 26.77
C GLN A 32 -4.17 6.98 25.89
N GLY A 33 -4.49 8.05 25.15
CA GLY A 33 -3.52 8.74 24.30
C GLY A 33 -2.33 9.29 25.10
N LEU A 34 -2.56 9.89 26.28
CA LEU A 34 -1.46 10.33 27.14
C LEU A 34 -0.60 9.17 27.65
N ALA A 35 -1.21 8.03 28.03
CA ALA A 35 -0.48 6.85 28.45
C ALA A 35 0.41 6.31 27.32
N GLU A 36 -0.14 6.21 26.10
CA GLU A 36 0.62 5.81 24.92
C GLU A 36 1.78 6.75 24.62
N LEU A 37 1.57 8.06 24.72
CA LEU A 37 2.64 9.04 24.49
C LEU A 37 3.75 8.91 25.53
N LYS A 38 3.41 8.69 26.80
CA LYS A 38 4.39 8.48 27.87
C LYS A 38 5.17 7.18 27.68
N GLU A 39 4.50 6.11 27.26
CA GLU A 39 5.13 4.82 26.98
C GLU A 39 6.08 4.91 25.79
N LYS A 40 5.64 5.51 24.68
CA LYS A 40 6.40 5.57 23.42
C LYS A 40 7.55 6.58 23.48
N PHE A 41 7.33 7.76 24.07
CA PHE A 41 8.25 8.90 23.96
C PHE A 41 8.83 9.38 25.31
N GLY A 42 8.42 8.77 26.43
CA GLY A 42 8.88 9.17 27.75
C GLY A 42 8.30 10.52 28.19
N LYS A 43 9.11 11.34 28.87
CA LYS A 43 8.65 12.60 29.49
C LYS A 43 8.58 13.79 28.55
N LYS A 44 9.43 13.82 27.51
CA LYS A 44 9.56 14.96 26.60
C LYS A 44 9.37 14.50 25.16
N ILE A 45 8.39 15.08 24.48
CA ILE A 45 8.13 14.82 23.07
C ILE A 45 8.66 16.00 22.27
N LYS A 46 9.49 15.71 21.27
CA LYS A 46 9.91 16.71 20.29
C LYS A 46 9.03 16.58 19.04
N PHE A 47 8.26 17.61 18.77
CA PHE A 47 7.42 17.72 17.59
C PHE A 47 8.15 18.54 16.52
N ILE A 48 8.41 17.97 15.37
CA ILE A 48 9.11 18.58 14.23
C ILE A 48 8.10 18.97 13.16
N ARG A 49 8.30 20.15 12.57
CA ARG A 49 7.53 20.61 11.43
C ARG A 49 7.79 19.73 10.19
N PRO A 50 6.74 19.21 9.52
CA PRO A 50 6.92 18.45 8.28
C PRO A 50 7.68 19.21 7.21
N GLY A 51 8.59 18.52 6.53
CA GLY A 51 9.39 19.10 5.46
C GLY A 51 10.48 20.07 5.92
N TRP A 52 10.74 20.18 7.22
CA TRP A 52 11.81 21.00 7.80
C TRP A 52 12.67 20.18 8.78
N PRO A 53 13.97 20.50 8.95
CA PRO A 53 14.69 21.56 8.26
C PRO A 53 14.93 21.21 6.78
N LYS A 54 14.73 22.18 5.89
CA LYS A 54 15.16 22.05 4.49
C LYS A 54 16.66 22.28 4.41
N THR A 55 17.35 21.43 3.67
CA THR A 55 18.78 21.57 3.41
C THR A 55 19.00 21.75 1.92
N ASN A 56 19.70 22.80 1.54
CA ASN A 56 20.20 23.00 0.18
C ASN A 56 21.68 22.62 0.10
N ILE A 57 22.11 22.21 -1.07
CA ILE A 57 23.52 22.03 -1.37
C ILE A 57 24.05 23.41 -1.75
N GLY A 58 25.00 23.92 -0.97
CA GLY A 58 25.76 25.13 -1.28
C GLY A 58 27.25 24.87 -1.13
N SER A 59 28.08 25.88 -1.30
CA SER A 59 29.52 25.78 -1.06
C SER A 59 29.89 26.39 0.28
N ASP A 60 30.73 25.71 1.06
CA ASP A 60 31.32 26.28 2.26
C ASP A 60 32.34 27.38 1.91
N SER A 61 32.89 28.05 2.93
CA SER A 61 33.92 29.09 2.77
C SER A 61 35.22 28.58 2.13
N LYS A 62 35.37 27.28 1.90
CA LYS A 62 36.51 26.61 1.27
C LYS A 62 36.18 26.02 -0.10
N GLY A 63 34.96 26.24 -0.61
CA GLY A 63 34.50 25.76 -1.91
C GLY A 63 34.00 24.31 -1.94
N ASN A 64 33.90 23.62 -0.79
CA ASN A 64 33.36 22.26 -0.72
C ASN A 64 31.84 22.29 -0.68
N GLU A 65 31.20 21.28 -1.27
CA GLU A 65 29.75 21.09 -1.13
C GLU A 65 29.38 20.87 0.34
N ALA A 66 28.56 21.76 0.87
CA ALA A 66 28.02 21.71 2.22
C ALA A 66 26.50 21.80 2.19
N ARG A 67 25.84 21.03 3.06
CA ARG A 67 24.40 21.12 3.28
C ARG A 67 24.10 22.32 4.16
N LEU A 68 23.64 23.40 3.56
CA LEU A 68 23.21 24.61 4.25
C LEU A 68 21.73 24.47 4.62
N LYS A 69 21.38 24.81 5.87
CA LYS A 69 19.98 24.86 6.30
C LYS A 69 19.33 26.12 5.73
N GLU A 70 18.18 25.96 5.07
CA GLU A 70 17.37 27.12 4.70
C GLU A 70 16.82 27.81 5.97
N PRO A 71 16.72 29.14 6.00
CA PRO A 71 16.07 29.83 7.10
C PRO A 71 14.60 29.40 7.20
N THR A 72 14.22 28.84 8.34
CA THR A 72 12.86 28.33 8.55
C THR A 72 11.89 29.48 8.83
N PRO A 73 10.91 29.77 7.96
CA PRO A 73 9.93 30.81 8.24
C PRO A 73 9.02 30.36 9.40
N PRO A 74 8.62 31.25 10.31
CA PRO A 74 7.80 30.87 11.44
C PRO A 74 6.42 30.40 10.98
N ALA A 75 5.93 29.30 11.55
CA ALA A 75 4.58 28.78 11.31
C ALA A 75 3.70 28.97 12.54
N MET A 76 2.48 29.47 12.32
CA MET A 76 1.47 29.60 13.37
C MET A 76 0.59 28.34 13.37
N PHE A 77 0.54 27.64 14.50
CA PHE A 77 -0.25 26.43 14.68
C PHE A 77 -1.54 26.75 15.39
N PRO A 78 -2.72 26.47 14.80
CA PRO A 78 -3.99 26.76 15.43
C PRO A 78 -4.20 25.85 16.64
N LEU A 79 -4.65 26.45 17.73
CA LEU A 79 -5.01 25.78 18.98
C LEU A 79 -6.49 25.41 19.05
N GLU A 80 -7.20 25.52 17.93
CA GLU A 80 -8.58 25.07 17.75
C GLU A 80 -8.73 24.48 16.36
N ARG A 81 -9.41 23.33 16.26
CA ARG A 81 -9.57 22.63 15.00
C ARG A 81 -10.80 21.73 15.01
N ALA A 82 -11.46 21.64 13.86
CA ALA A 82 -12.45 20.63 13.58
C ALA A 82 -11.78 19.28 13.23
N PHE A 83 -12.17 18.24 13.94
CA PHE A 83 -11.61 16.90 13.88
C PHE A 83 -12.72 15.91 13.50
N PRO A 84 -12.60 15.19 12.37
CA PRO A 84 -13.59 14.20 11.99
C PRO A 84 -13.42 12.93 12.82
N HIS A 85 -14.46 12.53 13.54
CA HIS A 85 -14.55 11.28 14.29
C HIS A 85 -15.46 10.28 13.57
N PRO A 86 -15.04 9.00 13.38
CA PRO A 86 -15.78 8.02 12.57
C PRO A 86 -17.21 7.74 13.04
N VAL A 87 -17.46 7.89 14.35
CA VAL A 87 -18.77 7.60 14.96
C VAL A 87 -19.52 8.87 15.40
N ARG A 88 -18.79 9.94 15.74
CA ARG A 88 -19.36 11.13 16.40
C ARG A 88 -19.49 12.35 15.48
N GLY A 89 -19.06 12.21 14.22
CA GLY A 89 -19.07 13.30 13.25
C GLY A 89 -17.93 14.29 13.49
N GLU A 90 -18.13 15.53 13.08
CA GLU A 90 -17.13 16.58 13.19
C GLU A 90 -17.15 17.23 14.59
N GLU A 91 -16.00 17.26 15.26
CA GLU A 91 -15.84 17.75 16.62
C GLU A 91 -14.83 18.89 16.67
N ILE A 92 -15.14 19.97 17.39
CA ILE A 92 -14.19 21.07 17.58
C ILE A 92 -13.37 20.80 18.82
N TRP A 93 -12.08 20.54 18.64
CA TRP A 93 -11.12 20.38 19.71
C TRP A 93 -10.29 21.64 19.85
N SER A 94 -10.09 22.10 21.09
CA SER A 94 -9.28 23.27 21.35
C SER A 94 -8.35 23.09 22.56
N CYS A 95 -7.12 23.58 22.47
CA CYS A 95 -6.12 23.52 23.54
C CYS A 95 -5.84 24.92 24.11
N CYS A 96 -6.26 25.14 25.34
CA CYS A 96 -6.10 26.43 26.01
C CYS A 96 -4.73 26.49 26.68
N LEU A 97 -3.81 27.27 26.11
CA LEU A 97 -2.52 27.56 26.74
C LEU A 97 -2.65 28.42 28.01
N ASN A 98 -3.71 29.23 28.07
CA ASN A 98 -4.08 30.05 29.22
C ASN A 98 -5.43 29.58 29.78
N MET A 99 -5.93 30.25 30.82
CA MET A 99 -7.29 29.99 31.33
C MET A 99 -8.34 30.23 30.23
N PRO A 100 -9.28 29.29 29.99
CA PRO A 100 -10.35 29.49 29.03
C PRO A 100 -11.29 30.61 29.47
N LYS A 101 -11.95 31.26 28.51
CA LYS A 101 -12.91 32.34 28.77
C LYS A 101 -14.33 31.83 28.60
N LEU A 102 -15.16 31.97 29.63
CA LEU A 102 -16.58 31.65 29.56
C LEU A 102 -17.31 32.72 28.72
N LEU A 103 -18.08 32.28 27.74
CA LEU A 103 -18.88 33.11 26.85
C LEU A 103 -20.31 33.27 27.40
N PRO A 104 -21.06 34.30 26.99
CA PRO A 104 -22.44 34.52 27.45
C PRO A 104 -23.41 33.37 27.14
N ASN A 105 -23.11 32.54 26.13
CA ASN A 105 -23.88 31.36 25.77
C ASN A 105 -23.58 30.12 26.65
N GLY A 106 -22.77 30.28 27.69
CA GLY A 106 -22.38 29.19 28.59
C GLY A 106 -21.30 28.25 28.04
N LEU A 107 -20.74 28.52 26.86
CA LEU A 107 -19.62 27.77 26.29
C LEU A 107 -18.27 28.42 26.64
N TRP A 108 -17.22 27.62 26.64
CA TRP A 108 -15.85 28.04 26.83
C TRP A 108 -15.16 28.34 25.50
N SER A 109 -14.36 29.40 25.50
CA SER A 109 -13.47 29.77 24.40
C SER A 109 -12.00 29.67 24.85
N ILE A 110 -11.11 29.35 23.90
CA ILE A 110 -9.65 29.33 24.13
C ILE A 110 -9.05 30.67 24.57
N GLY A 111 -9.81 31.75 24.50
CA GLY A 111 -9.37 33.10 24.85
C GLY A 111 -8.52 33.75 23.76
N ASN A 112 -7.59 34.62 24.17
CA ASN A 112 -6.88 35.50 23.24
C ASN A 112 -5.78 34.80 22.42
N LYS A 113 -5.24 33.67 22.93
CA LYS A 113 -4.14 32.96 22.28
C LYS A 113 -4.68 31.82 21.42
N LYS A 114 -4.96 32.13 20.15
CA LYS A 114 -5.56 31.17 19.19
C LYS A 114 -4.55 30.29 18.47
N SER A 115 -3.26 30.60 18.57
CA SER A 115 -2.21 29.85 17.91
C SER A 115 -0.88 29.89 18.66
N ILE A 116 -0.01 28.94 18.35
CA ILE A 116 1.37 28.87 18.85
C ILE A 116 2.35 29.00 17.69
N LYS A 117 3.41 29.79 17.88
CA LYS A 117 4.49 29.94 16.90
C LYS A 117 5.45 28.76 17.05
N ILE A 118 5.67 28.00 15.99
CA ILE A 118 6.69 26.93 15.92
C ILE A 118 7.56 27.21 14.70
N GLU A 119 8.86 27.26 14.90
CA GLU A 119 9.84 27.48 13.83
C GLU A 119 10.21 26.13 13.19
N GLU A 120 11.11 25.38 13.81
CA GLU A 120 11.52 24.05 13.35
C GLU A 120 10.89 22.92 14.17
N PHE A 121 10.89 23.07 15.48
CA PHE A 121 10.36 22.09 16.41
C PHE A 121 9.85 22.75 17.70
N ILE A 122 9.03 22.02 18.43
CA ILE A 122 8.63 22.34 19.81
C ILE A 122 8.88 21.11 20.68
N ILE A 123 9.43 21.32 21.87
CA ILE A 123 9.59 20.26 22.87
C ILE A 123 8.51 20.47 23.93
N VAL A 124 7.67 19.45 24.11
CA VAL A 124 6.60 19.46 25.11
C VAL A 124 6.92 18.43 26.17
N ASP A 125 6.90 18.87 27.43
CA ASP A 125 7.03 18.01 28.59
C ASP A 125 5.62 17.51 28.97
N ILE A 126 5.37 16.21 28.83
CA ILE A 126 4.04 15.61 29.04
C ILE A 126 3.58 15.78 30.48
N ASP A 127 4.51 15.78 31.45
CA ASP A 127 4.15 15.91 32.86
C ASP A 127 3.75 17.35 33.22
N LYS A 128 4.28 18.34 32.50
CA LYS A 128 3.96 19.77 32.71
C LYS A 128 2.83 20.28 31.81
N GLN A 129 2.72 19.74 30.60
CA GLN A 129 1.81 20.22 29.56
C GLN A 129 1.11 19.05 28.85
N PRO A 130 0.36 18.19 29.58
CA PRO A 130 -0.28 17.01 29.00
C PRO A 130 -1.30 17.38 27.92
N ASP A 131 -2.09 18.44 28.15
CA ASP A 131 -3.07 18.96 27.19
C ASP A 131 -2.44 19.34 25.85
N LEU A 132 -1.29 20.01 25.89
CA LEU A 132 -0.58 20.42 24.69
C LEU A 132 0.05 19.22 23.98
N ALA A 133 0.60 18.26 24.74
CA ALA A 133 1.18 17.05 24.18
C ALA A 133 0.13 16.21 23.45
N TYR A 134 -1.03 15.98 24.07
CA TYR A 134 -2.14 15.25 23.46
C TYR A 134 -2.66 15.98 22.21
N TYR A 135 -2.92 17.29 22.34
CA TYR A 135 -3.45 18.08 21.23
C TYR A 135 -2.49 18.08 20.03
N LEU A 136 -1.18 18.29 20.23
CA LEU A 136 -0.22 18.31 19.13
C LEU A 136 -0.02 16.94 18.47
N ALA A 137 -0.15 15.84 19.21
CA ALA A 137 0.04 14.49 18.68
C ALA A 137 -1.18 13.97 17.91
N TYR A 138 -2.38 14.15 18.45
CA TYR A 138 -3.57 13.48 17.93
C TYR A 138 -4.52 14.40 17.16
N ILE A 139 -4.57 15.69 17.52
CA ILE A 139 -5.57 16.63 17.00
C ILE A 139 -4.96 17.60 15.98
N ALA A 140 -3.81 18.20 16.30
CA ALA A 140 -3.23 19.29 15.53
C ALA A 140 -2.71 18.81 14.16
N HIS A 141 -3.04 19.58 13.11
CA HIS A 141 -2.58 19.35 11.74
C HIS A 141 -2.42 20.70 11.03
N PHE A 142 -1.51 20.81 10.07
CA PHE A 142 -1.47 21.94 9.15
C PHE A 142 -2.65 21.88 8.17
N GLU A 143 -3.24 23.02 7.81
CA GLU A 143 -4.13 23.08 6.65
C GLU A 143 -3.39 22.76 5.34
N ARG A 144 -2.10 23.13 5.26
CA ARG A 144 -1.17 22.78 4.18
C ARG A 144 0.14 22.23 4.77
N GLY A 145 0.37 20.92 4.67
CA GLY A 145 1.68 20.33 4.98
C GLY A 145 1.76 19.17 5.98
N GLY A 146 0.66 18.65 6.54
CA GLY A 146 0.72 17.44 7.39
C GLY A 146 0.63 17.69 8.91
N ARG A 147 0.73 16.62 9.72
CA ARG A 147 0.77 16.70 11.21
C ARG A 147 2.19 17.03 11.63
N LEU A 148 2.38 17.69 12.77
CA LEU A 148 3.71 17.71 13.38
C LEU A 148 4.21 16.27 13.52
N ARG A 149 5.40 15.99 13.00
CA ARG A 149 6.00 14.67 13.14
C ARG A 149 6.61 14.59 14.53
N VAL A 150 6.28 13.55 15.29
CA VAL A 150 7.03 13.26 16.51
C VAL A 150 8.41 12.77 16.09
N ASP A 151 9.46 13.37 16.63
CA ASP A 151 10.86 12.96 16.44
C ASP A 151 11.06 11.63 17.16
N ASP A 152 10.73 10.53 16.49
CA ASP A 152 11.02 9.17 16.92
C ASP A 152 12.13 8.58 16.05
N PRO A 153 13.41 8.82 16.39
CA PRO A 153 14.54 8.29 15.63
C PRO A 153 14.53 6.76 15.61
N LYS A 154 13.95 6.08 16.62
CA LYS A 154 13.89 4.61 16.65
C LYS A 154 12.86 4.08 15.66
N ALA A 155 11.68 4.70 15.56
CA ALA A 155 10.68 4.32 14.57
C ALA A 155 11.17 4.61 13.14
N GLU A 156 11.81 5.76 12.90
CA GLU A 156 12.37 6.06 11.58
C GLU A 156 13.48 5.08 11.17
N ILE A 157 14.38 4.71 12.11
CA ILE A 157 15.42 3.72 11.86
C ILE A 157 14.80 2.35 11.58
N ARG A 158 13.76 1.94 12.32
CA ARG A 158 13.05 0.68 12.07
C ARG A 158 12.37 0.67 10.71
N GLU A 159 11.69 1.75 10.32
CA GLU A 159 11.04 1.85 9.01
C GLU A 159 12.05 1.82 7.87
N ARG A 160 13.20 2.49 8.03
CA ARG A 160 14.30 2.41 7.05
C ARG A 160 14.91 1.02 6.99
N ALA A 161 15.20 0.41 8.14
CA ALA A 161 15.76 -0.94 8.21
C ALA A 161 14.80 -1.97 7.60
N GLU A 162 13.50 -1.83 7.81
CA GLU A 162 12.49 -2.71 7.21
C GLU A 162 12.43 -2.54 5.69
N LYS A 163 12.47 -1.31 5.18
CA LYS A 163 12.55 -1.06 3.73
C LYS A 163 13.83 -1.63 3.11
N GLU A 164 14.97 -1.48 3.80
CA GLU A 164 16.24 -2.07 3.35
C GLU A 164 16.19 -3.60 3.36
N ARG A 165 15.64 -4.21 4.41
CA ARG A 165 15.44 -5.67 4.47
C ARG A 165 14.57 -6.16 3.32
N GLN A 166 13.42 -5.54 3.08
CA GLN A 166 12.54 -5.91 1.97
C GLN A 166 13.23 -5.76 0.60
N LEU A 167 14.04 -4.72 0.42
CA LEU A 167 14.81 -4.53 -0.81
C LEU A 167 15.86 -5.63 -0.97
N VAL A 168 16.59 -5.97 0.09
CA VAL A 168 17.58 -7.05 0.07
C VAL A 168 16.92 -8.40 -0.18
N GLU A 169 15.82 -8.70 0.49
CA GLU A 169 15.04 -9.93 0.29
C GLU A 169 14.54 -10.04 -1.15
N ARG A 170 13.97 -8.96 -1.70
CA ARG A 170 13.53 -8.91 -3.10
C ARG A 170 14.68 -9.18 -4.06
N LYS A 171 15.81 -8.49 -3.89
CA LYS A 171 16.99 -8.68 -4.74
C LYS A 171 17.52 -10.11 -4.63
N THR A 172 17.61 -10.63 -3.42
CA THR A 172 18.04 -12.01 -3.17
C THR A 172 17.12 -13.00 -3.88
N ALA A 173 15.81 -12.83 -3.78
CA ALA A 173 14.83 -13.69 -4.43
C ALA A 173 14.96 -13.66 -5.97
N ILE A 174 15.06 -12.47 -6.57
CA ILE A 174 15.15 -12.32 -8.03
C ILE A 174 16.48 -12.83 -8.57
N TRP A 175 17.60 -12.49 -7.92
CA TRP A 175 18.93 -12.75 -8.46
C TRP A 175 19.50 -14.11 -8.06
N GLN A 176 19.18 -14.62 -6.87
CA GLN A 176 19.77 -15.85 -6.33
C GLN A 176 18.81 -17.04 -6.32
N MET A 177 17.50 -16.81 -6.17
CA MET A 177 16.53 -17.90 -6.05
C MET A 177 15.79 -18.21 -7.36
N LEU A 178 15.67 -17.25 -8.29
CA LEU A 178 15.13 -17.48 -9.64
C LEU A 178 16.25 -17.81 -10.64
N THR A 179 16.83 -19.00 -10.47
CA THR A 179 17.91 -19.50 -11.33
C THR A 179 17.42 -20.08 -12.65
N ASP A 180 16.22 -20.67 -12.66
CA ASP A 180 15.59 -21.21 -13.86
C ASP A 180 14.96 -20.07 -14.68
N GLU A 181 15.45 -19.91 -15.91
CA GLU A 181 15.01 -18.86 -16.84
C GLU A 181 13.53 -18.98 -17.21
N ASN A 182 13.01 -20.19 -17.39
CA ASN A 182 11.60 -20.39 -17.71
C ASN A 182 10.71 -19.98 -16.54
N VAL A 183 11.15 -20.26 -15.32
CA VAL A 183 10.47 -19.82 -14.10
C VAL A 183 10.54 -18.29 -13.97
N LEU A 184 11.70 -17.68 -14.22
CA LEU A 184 11.87 -16.24 -14.20
C LEU A 184 10.94 -15.55 -15.22
N ARG A 185 10.86 -16.05 -16.46
CA ARG A 185 9.96 -15.55 -17.51
C ARG A 185 8.50 -15.61 -17.08
N LYS A 186 8.05 -16.74 -16.54
CA LYS A 186 6.68 -16.89 -16.02
C LYS A 186 6.37 -15.96 -14.86
N MET A 187 7.30 -15.83 -13.92
CA MET A 187 7.13 -14.91 -12.78
C MET A 187 7.07 -13.46 -13.27
N ALA A 188 7.97 -13.06 -14.17
CA ALA A 188 7.96 -11.73 -14.75
C ALA A 188 6.63 -11.43 -15.48
N ALA A 189 6.15 -12.37 -16.30
CA ALA A 189 4.85 -12.27 -16.96
C ALA A 189 3.70 -12.11 -15.95
N ALA A 190 3.66 -12.96 -14.93
CA ALA A 190 2.60 -12.97 -13.92
C ALA A 190 2.52 -11.67 -13.11
N TYR A 191 3.65 -10.98 -12.92
CA TYR A 191 3.71 -9.68 -12.23
C TYR A 191 3.56 -8.48 -13.18
N GLY A 192 3.30 -8.74 -14.46
CA GLY A 192 2.93 -7.72 -15.45
C GLY A 192 4.10 -7.14 -16.25
N VAL A 193 5.28 -7.77 -16.22
CA VAL A 193 6.40 -7.36 -17.08
C VAL A 193 6.05 -7.66 -18.54
N PRO A 194 6.01 -6.65 -19.42
CA PRO A 194 5.65 -6.84 -20.83
C PRO A 194 6.78 -7.49 -21.61
N ASN A 195 6.42 -8.30 -22.61
CA ASN A 195 7.30 -9.03 -23.51
C ASN A 195 8.32 -9.92 -22.77
N SER A 196 7.88 -10.50 -21.66
CA SER A 196 8.73 -11.33 -20.80
C SER A 196 9.32 -12.57 -21.51
N GLY A 197 8.64 -13.06 -22.56
CA GLY A 197 9.11 -14.20 -23.36
C GLY A 197 10.29 -13.90 -24.29
N THR A 198 10.54 -12.64 -24.65
CA THR A 198 11.56 -12.27 -25.66
C THR A 198 12.75 -11.50 -25.10
N LYS A 199 12.66 -11.01 -23.85
CA LYS A 199 13.73 -10.25 -23.20
C LYS A 199 14.90 -11.11 -22.76
N GLU A 200 16.09 -10.54 -22.70
CA GLU A 200 17.24 -11.18 -22.06
C GLU A 200 17.01 -11.39 -20.55
N PRO A 201 17.53 -12.48 -19.95
CA PRO A 201 17.27 -12.82 -18.55
C PRO A 201 17.62 -11.71 -17.56
N ASP A 202 18.74 -11.03 -17.76
CA ASP A 202 19.16 -9.96 -16.84
C ASP A 202 18.30 -8.71 -16.97
N GLN A 203 17.91 -8.33 -18.19
CA GLN A 203 16.95 -7.25 -18.40
C GLN A 203 15.61 -7.58 -17.74
N LEU A 204 15.19 -8.85 -17.83
CA LEU A 204 13.97 -9.32 -17.21
C LEU A 204 14.02 -9.23 -15.67
N ARG A 205 15.17 -9.50 -15.06
CA ARG A 205 15.38 -9.31 -13.61
C ARG A 205 15.25 -7.86 -13.19
N PHE A 206 15.87 -6.93 -13.94
CA PHE A 206 15.74 -5.49 -13.68
C PHE A 206 14.28 -5.01 -13.82
N ASP A 207 13.61 -5.43 -14.89
CA ASP A 207 12.22 -5.04 -15.14
C ASP A 207 11.26 -5.60 -14.08
N LEU A 208 11.49 -6.85 -13.64
CA LEU A 208 10.71 -7.47 -12.57
C LEU A 208 10.90 -6.73 -11.24
N GLU A 209 12.14 -6.33 -10.91
CA GLU A 209 12.40 -5.55 -9.70
C GLU A 209 11.66 -4.20 -9.73
N ALA A 210 11.75 -3.48 -10.85
CA ALA A 210 11.07 -2.19 -11.03
C ALA A 210 9.55 -2.32 -10.98
N GLN A 211 9.01 -3.41 -11.54
CA GLN A 211 7.59 -3.70 -11.54
C GLN A 211 7.07 -4.02 -10.13
N LEU A 212 7.81 -4.81 -9.34
CA LEU A 212 7.46 -5.09 -7.94
C LEU A 212 7.46 -3.83 -7.08
N GLU A 213 8.44 -2.92 -7.27
CA GLU A 213 8.46 -1.65 -6.56
C GLU A 213 7.24 -0.78 -6.90
N THR A 214 6.85 -0.77 -8.18
CA THR A 214 5.66 -0.05 -8.63
C THR A 214 4.39 -0.66 -8.05
N ASN A 215 4.29 -1.99 -8.00
CA ASN A 215 3.18 -2.70 -7.39
C ASN A 215 3.07 -2.42 -5.89
N ASP A 216 4.19 -2.42 -5.15
CA ASP A 216 4.20 -2.08 -3.72
C ASP A 216 3.72 -0.64 -3.45
N LYS A 217 4.09 0.31 -4.33
CA LYS A 217 3.59 1.69 -4.25
C LYS A 217 2.08 1.76 -4.50
N LYS A 218 1.58 1.06 -5.53
CA LYS A 218 0.14 1.02 -5.85
C LYS A 218 -0.66 0.31 -4.76
N ARG A 219 -0.07 -0.71 -4.13
CA ARG A 219 -0.72 -1.52 -3.11
C ARG A 219 -1.14 -0.74 -1.86
N LYS A 220 -0.43 0.35 -1.55
CA LYS A 220 -0.82 1.27 -0.47
C LYS A 220 -2.25 1.81 -0.64
N ASN A 221 -2.74 1.90 -1.87
CA ASN A 221 -4.07 2.37 -2.19
C ASN A 221 -5.02 1.21 -2.55
N ASP A 222 -4.50 0.00 -2.74
CA ASP A 222 -5.24 -1.13 -3.27
C ASP A 222 -4.63 -2.49 -2.90
N LEU A 223 -5.31 -3.22 -2.02
CA LEU A 223 -4.82 -4.49 -1.49
C LEU A 223 -4.85 -5.65 -2.49
N THR A 224 -5.51 -5.50 -3.64
CA THR A 224 -5.64 -6.58 -4.64
C THR A 224 -4.40 -6.76 -5.52
N ILE A 225 -3.55 -5.73 -5.62
CA ILE A 225 -2.31 -5.79 -6.39
C ILE A 225 -1.26 -6.61 -5.62
N LYS A 226 -0.69 -7.60 -6.31
CA LYS A 226 0.40 -8.44 -5.78
C LYS A 226 1.74 -7.70 -5.81
N GLY A 227 2.36 -7.57 -4.64
CA GLY A 227 3.63 -6.88 -4.46
C GLY A 227 4.77 -7.83 -4.10
N THR A 228 5.82 -7.30 -3.48
CA THR A 228 7.02 -8.06 -3.08
C THR A 228 6.70 -9.20 -2.11
N ARG A 229 5.76 -9.00 -1.18
CA ARG A 229 5.41 -10.04 -0.20
C ARG A 229 4.77 -11.27 -0.84
N GLU A 230 3.77 -11.06 -1.69
CA GLU A 230 3.11 -12.16 -2.42
C GLU A 230 4.09 -12.83 -3.37
N PHE A 231 5.00 -12.06 -3.97
CA PHE A 231 6.07 -12.61 -4.80
C PHE A 231 6.96 -13.60 -4.04
N LEU A 232 7.37 -13.26 -2.81
CA LEU A 232 8.18 -14.14 -1.96
C LEU A 232 7.41 -15.41 -1.54
N GLU A 233 6.11 -15.31 -1.29
CA GLU A 233 5.24 -16.46 -0.97
C GLU A 233 4.98 -17.36 -2.19
N GLU A 234 4.87 -16.77 -3.38
CA GLU A 234 4.52 -17.43 -4.65
C GLU A 234 5.72 -17.82 -5.51
N MET A 235 6.94 -17.77 -4.95
CA MET A 235 8.16 -18.18 -5.67
C MET A 235 8.10 -19.61 -6.22
N LYS A 236 7.25 -20.46 -5.64
CA LYS A 236 6.86 -21.74 -6.25
C LYS A 236 5.77 -21.46 -7.28
N VAL A 237 6.07 -21.56 -8.57
CA VAL A 237 5.11 -21.36 -9.68
C VAL A 237 3.81 -22.14 -9.43
N THR A 238 2.80 -21.44 -8.93
CA THR A 238 1.45 -21.98 -8.65
C THR A 238 0.58 -21.94 -9.91
N ASP A 239 -0.57 -22.61 -9.86
CA ASP A 239 -1.55 -22.56 -10.96
C ASP A 239 -2.07 -21.12 -11.19
N SER A 240 -2.09 -20.28 -10.15
CA SER A 240 -2.39 -18.84 -10.26
C SER A 240 -1.32 -18.09 -11.04
N ILE A 241 -0.03 -18.35 -10.77
CA ILE A 241 1.08 -17.75 -11.53
C ILE A 241 1.02 -18.18 -13.00
N ARG A 242 0.75 -19.46 -13.27
CA ARG A 242 0.60 -19.97 -14.65
C ARG A 242 -0.53 -19.27 -15.41
N LEU A 243 -1.69 -19.12 -14.78
CA LEU A 243 -2.83 -18.41 -15.38
C LEU A 243 -2.49 -16.96 -15.72
N ARG A 244 -1.87 -16.23 -14.78
CA ARG A 244 -1.47 -14.83 -15.01
C ARG A 244 -0.44 -14.70 -16.12
N ALA A 245 0.57 -15.57 -16.12
CA ALA A 245 1.58 -15.62 -17.17
C ALA A 245 0.97 -15.92 -18.54
N PHE A 246 0.02 -16.86 -18.61
CA PHE A 246 -0.71 -17.19 -19.83
C PHE A 246 -1.50 -15.99 -20.37
N ILE A 247 -2.31 -15.33 -19.54
CA ILE A 247 -3.08 -14.14 -19.94
C ILE A 247 -2.14 -13.02 -20.42
N LYS A 248 -1.02 -12.80 -19.72
CA LYS A 248 -0.03 -11.79 -20.11
C LYS A 248 0.61 -12.11 -21.46
N GLY A 249 0.95 -13.38 -21.70
CA GLY A 249 1.46 -13.85 -22.99
C GLY A 249 0.49 -13.54 -24.12
N LEU A 250 -0.82 -13.76 -23.92
CA LEU A 250 -1.83 -13.40 -24.92
C LEU A 250 -1.91 -11.90 -25.20
N GLU A 251 -1.71 -11.04 -24.19
CA GLU A 251 -1.65 -9.58 -24.39
C GLU A 251 -0.40 -9.18 -25.19
N ASP A 252 0.76 -9.77 -24.85
CA ASP A 252 2.04 -9.45 -25.47
C ASP A 252 2.08 -9.92 -26.93
N ASP A 253 1.51 -11.11 -27.22
CA ASP A 253 1.35 -11.67 -28.57
C ASP A 253 0.24 -10.97 -29.37
N LYS A 254 -0.44 -9.99 -28.78
CA LYS A 254 -1.58 -9.28 -29.38
C LYS A 254 -2.70 -10.23 -29.82
N LYS A 255 -2.88 -11.35 -29.13
CA LYS A 255 -4.07 -12.20 -29.26
C LYS A 255 -5.22 -11.61 -28.43
N LEU A 256 -4.92 -11.11 -27.23
CA LEU A 256 -5.88 -10.53 -26.30
C LEU A 256 -5.76 -9.00 -26.25
N PHE A 257 -6.88 -8.29 -26.44
CA PHE A 257 -6.91 -6.83 -26.45
C PHE A 257 -7.88 -6.26 -25.43
N TYR A 258 -7.43 -5.28 -24.65
CA TYR A 258 -8.33 -4.39 -23.92
C TYR A 258 -8.67 -3.16 -24.77
N LYS A 259 -9.96 -2.94 -25.02
CA LYS A 259 -10.44 -1.80 -25.82
C LYS A 259 -10.92 -0.65 -24.91
N PRO A 260 -10.92 0.61 -25.40
CA PRO A 260 -11.39 1.77 -24.63
C PRO A 260 -12.86 1.70 -24.19
N ASP A 261 -13.66 0.83 -24.81
CA ASP A 261 -15.04 0.53 -24.43
C ASP A 261 -15.15 -0.30 -23.13
N GLY A 262 -14.02 -0.63 -22.50
CA GLY A 262 -13.96 -1.37 -21.25
C GLY A 262 -13.98 -2.88 -21.41
N ARG A 263 -13.83 -3.41 -22.64
CA ARG A 263 -13.98 -4.84 -22.93
C ARG A 263 -12.68 -5.49 -23.32
N TYR A 264 -12.47 -6.71 -22.82
CA TYR A 264 -11.44 -7.62 -23.32
C TYR A 264 -11.98 -8.41 -24.51
N ARG A 265 -11.17 -8.48 -25.58
CA ARG A 265 -11.52 -9.13 -26.84
C ARG A 265 -10.42 -10.05 -27.36
N LEU A 266 -10.85 -11.13 -28.00
CA LEU A 266 -10.02 -12.02 -28.81
C LEU A 266 -10.51 -11.90 -30.26
N GLY A 267 -9.75 -11.19 -31.10
CA GLY A 267 -10.26 -10.73 -32.40
C GLY A 267 -11.54 -9.89 -32.22
N ASP A 268 -12.64 -10.32 -32.85
CA ASP A 268 -13.95 -9.67 -32.74
C ASP A 268 -14.80 -10.18 -31.56
N LYS A 269 -14.43 -11.31 -30.96
CA LYS A 269 -15.16 -11.94 -29.85
C LYS A 269 -14.93 -11.15 -28.57
N VAL A 270 -16.01 -10.69 -27.94
CA VAL A 270 -15.97 -10.09 -26.59
C VAL A 270 -15.92 -11.19 -25.56
N LEU A 271 -14.84 -11.23 -24.77
CA LEU A 271 -14.68 -12.22 -23.70
C LEU A 271 -15.36 -11.77 -22.42
N MET A 272 -15.17 -10.49 -22.06
CA MET A 272 -15.74 -9.92 -20.85
C MET A 272 -15.71 -8.38 -20.85
N GLN A 273 -16.51 -7.79 -19.97
CA GLN A 273 -16.49 -6.36 -19.68
C GLN A 273 -15.89 -6.10 -18.30
N VAL A 274 -14.93 -5.18 -18.22
CA VAL A 274 -14.33 -4.71 -16.98
C VAL A 274 -15.20 -3.59 -16.41
N PRO A 275 -15.64 -3.68 -15.14
CA PRO A 275 -16.35 -2.59 -14.47
C PRO A 275 -15.54 -1.30 -14.49
N GLN A 276 -16.21 -0.15 -14.62
CA GLN A 276 -15.55 1.16 -14.63
C GLN A 276 -14.66 1.39 -13.39
N SER A 277 -15.05 0.87 -12.23
CA SER A 277 -14.27 0.93 -10.99
C SER A 277 -12.94 0.16 -11.05
N GLU A 278 -12.81 -0.81 -11.96
CA GLU A 278 -11.67 -1.74 -12.05
C GLU A 278 -10.77 -1.48 -13.26
N ILE A 279 -11.03 -0.46 -14.08
CA ILE A 279 -10.28 -0.18 -15.33
C ILE A 279 -8.77 -0.04 -15.10
N ASN A 280 -8.39 0.61 -14.00
CA ASN A 280 -6.98 0.83 -13.64
C ASN A 280 -6.28 -0.47 -13.20
N LYS A 281 -7.04 -1.55 -13.00
CA LYS A 281 -6.58 -2.87 -12.56
C LYS A 281 -7.07 -3.97 -13.51
N ARG A 282 -7.38 -3.63 -14.76
CA ARG A 282 -7.96 -4.54 -15.75
C ARG A 282 -7.25 -5.90 -15.84
N PHE A 283 -5.92 -5.92 -15.72
CA PHE A 283 -5.12 -7.16 -15.73
C PHE A 283 -5.38 -8.03 -14.50
N GLU A 284 -5.43 -7.43 -13.31
CA GLU A 284 -5.78 -8.14 -12.08
C GLU A 284 -7.21 -8.66 -12.14
N TYR A 285 -8.12 -7.86 -12.70
CA TYR A 285 -9.53 -8.22 -12.86
C TYR A 285 -9.72 -9.43 -13.78
N ILE A 286 -9.10 -9.45 -14.96
CA ILE A 286 -9.23 -10.60 -15.89
C ILE A 286 -8.58 -11.87 -15.32
N CYS A 287 -7.43 -11.74 -14.64
CA CYS A 287 -6.80 -12.87 -13.97
C CYS A 287 -7.68 -13.42 -12.85
N GLY A 288 -8.26 -12.54 -12.03
CA GLY A 288 -9.19 -12.91 -10.96
C GLY A 288 -10.46 -13.56 -11.52
N TYR A 289 -11.00 -13.04 -12.62
CA TYR A 289 -12.18 -13.59 -13.28
C TYR A 289 -11.98 -15.04 -13.71
N TYR A 290 -10.88 -15.37 -14.39
CA TYR A 290 -10.61 -16.73 -14.82
C TYR A 290 -10.13 -17.67 -13.70
N ALA A 291 -9.67 -17.12 -12.57
CA ALA A 291 -9.28 -17.92 -11.42
C ALA A 291 -10.49 -18.43 -10.60
N ILE A 292 -11.69 -17.84 -10.79
CA ILE A 292 -12.90 -18.26 -10.09
C ILE A 292 -13.36 -19.63 -10.63
N PRO A 293 -13.60 -20.64 -9.78
CA PRO A 293 -14.03 -21.98 -10.22
C PRO A 293 -15.26 -21.98 -11.13
N ASN A 294 -16.22 -21.09 -10.89
CA ASN A 294 -17.43 -20.95 -11.71
C ASN A 294 -17.15 -20.48 -13.16
N ASN A 295 -15.96 -19.91 -13.41
CA ASN A 295 -15.56 -19.41 -14.73
C ASN A 295 -14.55 -20.36 -15.42
N ILE A 296 -14.30 -21.55 -14.88
CA ILE A 296 -13.36 -22.51 -15.46
C ILE A 296 -13.72 -22.87 -16.90
N ASP A 297 -15.01 -22.99 -17.23
CA ASP A 297 -15.47 -23.28 -18.59
C ASP A 297 -15.18 -22.12 -19.56
N LYS A 298 -15.22 -20.88 -19.07
CA LYS A 298 -14.81 -19.71 -19.85
C LYS A 298 -13.31 -19.66 -20.08
N LEU A 299 -12.51 -20.13 -19.12
CA LEU A 299 -11.07 -20.30 -19.31
C LEU A 299 -10.77 -21.40 -20.34
N ARG A 300 -11.47 -22.54 -20.29
CA ARG A 300 -11.36 -23.61 -21.28
C ARG A 300 -11.68 -23.11 -22.69
N GLU A 301 -12.79 -22.39 -22.84
CA GLU A 301 -13.20 -21.77 -24.09
C GLU A 301 -12.10 -20.84 -24.65
N LEU A 302 -11.55 -19.96 -23.80
CA LEU A 302 -10.44 -19.09 -24.19
C LEU A 302 -9.20 -19.89 -24.62
N MET A 303 -8.83 -20.92 -23.86
CA MET A 303 -7.66 -21.73 -24.18
C MET A 303 -7.82 -22.46 -25.52
N VAL A 304 -8.98 -23.04 -25.80
CA VAL A 304 -9.24 -23.69 -27.09
C VAL A 304 -9.13 -22.70 -28.25
N ASP A 305 -9.60 -21.46 -28.06
CA ASP A 305 -9.55 -20.43 -29.11
C ASP A 305 -8.13 -19.92 -29.43
N VAL A 306 -7.16 -20.06 -28.50
CA VAL A 306 -5.82 -19.42 -28.62
C VAL A 306 -4.65 -20.38 -28.67
N MET A 307 -4.83 -21.61 -28.19
CA MET A 307 -3.78 -22.63 -28.15
C MET A 307 -3.57 -23.22 -29.54
N ASP A 308 -2.34 -23.18 -30.02
CA ASP A 308 -1.93 -23.80 -31.27
C ASP A 308 -0.83 -24.84 -31.01
N LYS A 309 -0.52 -25.65 -32.04
CA LYS A 309 0.50 -26.70 -31.95
C LYS A 309 1.86 -26.13 -31.55
N ALA A 310 2.26 -24.98 -32.11
CA ALA A 310 3.53 -24.35 -31.79
C ALA A 310 3.63 -23.95 -30.31
N THR A 311 2.53 -23.44 -29.74
CA THR A 311 2.43 -23.07 -28.33
C THR A 311 2.58 -24.30 -27.43
N LEU A 312 1.90 -25.41 -27.75
CA LEU A 312 2.02 -26.66 -26.99
C LEU A 312 3.40 -27.31 -27.14
N ASP A 313 3.97 -27.29 -28.35
CA ASP A 313 5.31 -27.82 -28.64
C ASP A 313 6.38 -27.08 -27.84
N GLY A 314 6.22 -25.75 -27.68
CA GLY A 314 7.09 -24.90 -26.88
C GLY A 314 7.03 -25.13 -25.36
N LEU A 315 6.04 -25.89 -24.85
CA LEU A 315 5.97 -26.22 -23.43
C LEU A 315 6.96 -27.32 -23.08
N THR A 316 8.04 -26.91 -22.41
CA THR A 316 9.12 -27.80 -21.93
C THR A 316 8.90 -28.29 -20.50
N ASP A 317 8.16 -27.53 -19.67
CA ASP A 317 7.87 -27.87 -18.27
C ASP A 317 6.62 -28.76 -18.15
N ASN A 318 6.80 -29.99 -17.66
CA ASN A 318 5.72 -30.94 -17.41
C ASN A 318 4.63 -30.42 -16.46
N ARG A 319 4.96 -29.47 -15.58
CA ARG A 319 3.98 -28.86 -14.67
C ARG A 319 2.98 -27.99 -15.42
N ASP A 320 3.36 -27.40 -16.54
CA ASP A 320 2.43 -26.65 -17.39
C ASP A 320 1.48 -27.60 -18.11
N ILE A 321 1.99 -28.71 -18.62
CA ILE A 321 1.17 -29.77 -19.23
C ILE A 321 0.18 -30.35 -18.20
N THR A 322 0.61 -30.55 -16.96
CA THR A 322 -0.26 -31.00 -15.86
C THR A 322 -1.32 -29.93 -15.51
N TRP A 323 -0.96 -28.66 -15.52
CA TRP A 323 -1.87 -27.56 -15.28
C TRP A 323 -2.93 -27.43 -16.38
N LEU A 324 -2.53 -27.54 -17.65
CA LEU A 324 -3.45 -27.60 -18.79
C LEU A 324 -4.41 -28.78 -18.69
N ALA A 325 -3.90 -29.97 -18.33
CA ALA A 325 -4.72 -31.15 -18.14
C ALA A 325 -5.78 -30.95 -17.04
N LYS A 326 -5.42 -30.33 -15.91
CA LYS A 326 -6.39 -29.98 -14.85
C LYS A 326 -7.46 -29.02 -15.37
N ILE A 327 -7.08 -28.00 -16.13
CA ILE A 327 -8.05 -27.05 -16.70
C ILE A 327 -9.00 -27.81 -17.62
N MET A 328 -8.51 -28.69 -18.48
CA MET A 328 -9.32 -29.46 -19.45
C MET A 328 -10.07 -30.67 -18.84
N ASP A 329 -10.13 -30.77 -17.51
CA ASP A 329 -10.77 -31.89 -16.78
C ASP A 329 -10.18 -33.28 -17.08
N ILE A 330 -8.92 -33.33 -17.52
CA ILE A 330 -8.22 -34.57 -17.78
C ILE A 330 -7.66 -35.08 -16.45
N ASN A 331 -8.07 -36.28 -16.04
CA ASN A 331 -7.51 -36.93 -14.86
C ASN A 331 -5.97 -37.04 -14.99
N THR A 332 -5.23 -36.50 -14.01
CA THR A 332 -3.77 -36.45 -14.00
C THR A 332 -3.12 -37.53 -13.12
N ALA A 333 -3.93 -38.24 -12.32
CA ALA A 333 -3.42 -39.23 -11.38
C ALA A 333 -2.89 -40.48 -12.10
N PHE A 334 -1.68 -40.90 -11.75
CA PHE A 334 -1.03 -42.14 -12.20
C PHE A 334 -0.87 -42.30 -13.73
N LYS A 335 -0.91 -41.21 -14.50
CA LYS A 335 -0.68 -41.24 -15.95
C LYS A 335 0.77 -40.97 -16.30
N GLU A 336 1.25 -41.62 -17.36
CA GLU A 336 2.55 -41.32 -17.93
C GLU A 336 2.56 -39.94 -18.62
N LYS A 337 3.73 -39.30 -18.66
CA LYS A 337 3.86 -37.93 -19.20
C LYS A 337 3.50 -37.84 -20.68
N SER A 338 3.89 -38.83 -21.47
CA SER A 338 3.56 -38.96 -22.89
C SER A 338 2.05 -39.09 -23.10
N GLU A 339 1.39 -39.92 -22.29
CA GLU A 339 -0.06 -40.11 -22.32
C GLU A 339 -0.80 -38.82 -21.97
N LEU A 340 -0.33 -38.10 -20.95
CA LEU A 340 -0.93 -36.84 -20.51
C LEU A 340 -0.77 -35.75 -21.58
N ARG A 341 0.40 -35.69 -22.23
CA ARG A 341 0.63 -34.79 -23.38
C ARG A 341 -0.31 -35.12 -24.54
N SER A 342 -0.47 -36.40 -24.91
CA SER A 342 -1.43 -36.82 -25.96
C SER A 342 -2.85 -36.36 -25.67
N LYS A 343 -3.32 -36.58 -24.45
CA LYS A 343 -4.68 -36.17 -24.05
C LYS A 343 -4.87 -34.66 -24.07
N VAL A 344 -3.84 -33.88 -23.76
CA VAL A 344 -3.91 -32.41 -23.90
C VAL A 344 -4.01 -32.00 -25.38
N TYR A 345 -3.21 -32.59 -26.28
CA TYR A 345 -3.30 -32.30 -27.71
C TYR A 345 -4.67 -32.68 -28.29
N GLU A 346 -5.20 -33.84 -27.91
CA GLU A 346 -6.55 -34.29 -28.27
C GLU A 346 -7.62 -33.31 -27.79
N ALA A 347 -7.54 -32.83 -26.54
CA ALA A 347 -8.50 -31.87 -25.99
C ALA A 347 -8.51 -30.52 -26.72
N PHE A 348 -7.41 -30.17 -27.40
CA PHE A 348 -7.31 -28.99 -28.26
C PHE A 348 -7.56 -29.29 -29.75
N ASN A 349 -7.92 -30.53 -30.13
CA ASN A 349 -8.06 -30.99 -31.51
C ASN A 349 -6.79 -30.79 -32.35
N LEU A 350 -5.61 -30.96 -31.76
CA LEU A 350 -4.32 -30.79 -32.42
C LEU A 350 -3.66 -32.15 -32.66
N ALA A 351 -3.09 -32.34 -33.85
CA ALA A 351 -2.31 -33.53 -34.17
C ALA A 351 -0.94 -33.48 -33.49
N LEU A 352 -0.56 -34.57 -32.80
CA LEU A 352 0.73 -34.67 -32.11
C LEU A 352 1.92 -34.50 -33.05
#